data_AF-A0A9P4PFT5-F1
#
_entry.id   AF-A0A9P4PFT5-F1
#
_cell.length_a   1.000
_cell.length_b   1.000
_cell.length_c   1.000
_cell.angle_alpha   90.00
_cell.angle_beta   90.00
_cell.angle_gamma   90.00
#
_symmetry.space_group_name_H-M   'P 1'
#
loop_
_entity.id
_entity.type
_entity.pdbx_description
1 polymer ?
#
loop_
_entity_poly.entity_id
_entity_poly.type
_entity_poly.pdbx_seq_one_letter_code
_entity_poly.pdbx_strand_id
1 'polypeptide(L)'
;MRIHKLIDELWPGIDPLDVNVSYKGGGRNFIIGIALYEPQNTLSRLIQYITGKCIEPRGKNRRVIDRYILRIPPFSAHSSAMAYQVTTLAYVKRYLRVKTPEIITHDPTCDNALGQRYMLQTRLPGTPLTQLWPALNLHQKKSYVHWVVEFMLDLHHRESSRAGLISPANTTANLRNPKIDQLPVPRPFASMTAADDVQTAPATPQSTRGFLLSLCERQRGWAGSAGLAVHDGIWDGFVAVIKRLYERGFLPDDEGFYFDHGDLHPCNILAEVASDTSIRVTGVLDWDLGVFAPKFVGTRPPFYLWSDGRAYDEREEMAVFEPEDSEKAELKREYERAVGDRFGAWAAPEVVLARKMYRCLTWGILEPVDRMEAEQVLRQFETLWSEKR
;
A
#
# COMPACT_ATOMS: atom_id res chain seq x y z
N MET A 1 -19.96 -0.82 22.75
CA MET A 1 -18.68 -1.06 22.04
C MET A 1 -17.54 -0.85 23.01
N ARG A 2 -16.57 -1.77 23.13
CA ARG A 2 -15.55 -1.76 24.21
C ARG A 2 -14.44 -0.69 24.05
N ILE A 3 -14.59 0.26 23.13
CA ILE A 3 -13.57 1.28 22.86
C ILE A 3 -13.34 2.24 24.02
N HIS A 4 -14.36 2.53 24.81
CA HIS A 4 -14.21 3.39 25.98
C HIS A 4 -13.26 2.77 26.99
N LYS A 5 -13.38 1.47 27.24
CA LYS A 5 -12.45 0.73 28.10
C LYS A 5 -11.01 0.77 27.55
N LEU A 6 -10.84 0.63 26.24
CA LEU A 6 -9.52 0.76 25.63
C LEU A 6 -8.97 2.18 25.76
N ILE A 7 -9.80 3.21 25.58
CA ILE A 7 -9.40 4.61 25.75
C ILE A 7 -8.93 4.86 27.19
N ASP A 8 -9.64 4.32 28.19
CA ASP A 8 -9.27 4.42 29.60
C ASP A 8 -7.91 3.72 29.88
N GLU A 9 -7.65 2.58 29.22
CA GLU A 9 -6.37 1.86 29.30
C GLU A 9 -5.22 2.60 28.59
N LEU A 10 -5.48 3.19 27.41
CA LEU A 10 -4.48 3.92 26.62
C LEU A 10 -4.12 5.27 27.21
N TRP A 11 -5.08 5.95 27.85
CA TRP A 11 -4.92 7.27 28.44
C TRP A 11 -5.56 7.36 29.83
N PRO A 12 -4.94 6.72 30.85
CA PRO A 12 -5.48 6.74 32.21
C PRO A 12 -5.53 8.18 32.73
N GLY A 13 -6.73 8.63 33.11
CA GLY A 13 -6.98 9.96 33.67
C GLY A 13 -7.49 11.01 32.70
N ILE A 14 -7.67 10.69 31.41
CA ILE A 14 -8.44 11.55 30.50
C ILE A 14 -9.93 11.36 30.74
N ASP A 15 -10.67 12.46 30.85
CA ASP A 15 -12.13 12.43 30.98
C ASP A 15 -12.76 12.01 29.63
N PRO A 16 -13.75 11.09 29.60
CA PRO A 16 -14.43 10.70 28.36
C PRO A 16 -15.02 11.87 27.56
N LEU A 17 -15.39 12.99 28.20
CA LEU A 17 -15.87 14.21 27.54
C LEU A 17 -14.76 14.99 26.78
N ASP A 18 -13.51 14.63 27.03
CA ASP A 18 -12.32 15.22 26.43
C ASP A 18 -11.77 14.34 25.28
N VAL A 19 -12.48 13.27 24.92
CA VAL A 19 -12.15 12.37 23.81
C VAL A 19 -13.27 12.39 22.77
N ASN A 20 -12.92 12.62 21.51
CA ASN A 20 -13.82 12.41 20.38
C ASN A 20 -13.43 11.16 19.60
N VAL A 21 -14.42 10.29 19.38
CA VAL A 21 -14.28 9.07 18.58
C VAL A 21 -15.08 9.24 17.31
N SER A 22 -14.40 9.13 16.17
CA SER A 22 -15.00 9.23 14.84
C SER A 22 -14.82 7.90 14.10
N TYR A 23 -15.93 7.33 13.65
CA TYR A 23 -15.93 6.08 12.91
C TYR A 23 -15.73 6.39 11.43
N LYS A 24 -14.71 5.78 10.83
CA LYS A 24 -14.53 5.82 9.38
C LYS A 24 -14.66 4.39 8.85
N GLY A 25 -15.49 4.20 7.84
CA GLY A 25 -15.45 2.97 7.05
C GLY A 25 -14.06 2.81 6.45
N GLY A 26 -13.48 1.63 6.57
CA GLY A 26 -12.23 1.24 5.90
C GLY A 26 -12.47 -0.06 5.14
N GLY A 27 -11.82 -0.23 3.98
CA GLY A 27 -12.09 -1.35 3.08
C GLY A 27 -11.69 -2.71 3.67
N ARG A 28 -10.52 -2.78 4.33
CA ARG A 28 -10.01 -4.01 4.96
C ARG A 28 -10.04 -3.98 6.49
N ASN A 29 -9.81 -2.83 7.11
CA ASN A 29 -9.74 -2.65 8.56
C ASN A 29 -10.88 -1.75 9.05
N PHE A 30 -11.34 -1.94 10.29
CA PHE A 30 -12.14 -0.93 10.98
C PHE A 30 -11.23 0.21 11.43
N ILE A 31 -11.48 1.41 10.93
CA ILE A 31 -10.65 2.60 11.16
C ILE A 31 -11.40 3.57 12.08
N ILE A 32 -10.81 3.88 13.22
CA ILE A 32 -11.39 4.79 14.20
C ILE A 32 -10.44 5.96 14.42
N GLY A 33 -10.92 7.17 14.14
CA GLY A 33 -10.19 8.39 14.45
C GLY A 33 -10.45 8.80 15.89
N ILE A 34 -9.39 9.00 16.67
CA ILE A 34 -9.45 9.45 18.06
C ILE A 34 -8.82 10.85 18.13
N ALA A 35 -9.51 11.80 18.73
CA ALA A 35 -8.98 13.14 19.02
C ALA A 35 -9.08 13.42 20.52
N LEU A 36 -7.95 13.83 21.11
CA LEU A 36 -7.85 14.22 22.51
C LEU A 36 -7.90 15.74 22.62
N TYR A 37 -8.66 16.26 23.57
CA TYR A 37 -8.85 17.70 23.79
C TYR A 37 -8.33 18.13 25.17
N GLU A 38 -7.93 19.39 25.30
CA GLU A 38 -7.59 19.98 26.61
C GLU A 38 -8.79 19.92 27.56
N PRO A 39 -8.60 19.61 28.86
CA PRO A 39 -9.70 19.45 29.82
C PRO A 39 -10.64 20.65 29.88
N GLN A 40 -11.95 20.40 29.94
CA GLN A 40 -12.91 21.48 30.17
C GLN A 40 -12.77 22.08 31.57
N ASN A 41 -13.02 23.39 31.69
CA ASN A 41 -13.16 24.01 33.02
C ASN A 41 -14.39 23.45 33.78
N THR A 42 -14.34 23.53 35.10
CA THR A 42 -15.33 22.94 36.01
C THR A 42 -16.74 23.48 35.82
N LEU A 43 -16.87 24.75 35.40
CA LEU A 43 -18.15 25.43 35.21
C LEU A 43 -18.91 24.90 33.98
N SER A 44 -18.18 24.66 32.88
CA SER A 44 -18.75 24.09 31.65
C SER A 44 -19.25 22.66 31.87
N ARG A 45 -18.51 21.86 32.65
CA ARG A 45 -18.91 20.49 33.02
C ARG A 45 -20.21 20.48 33.82
N LEU A 46 -20.37 21.40 34.78
CA LEU A 46 -21.56 21.52 35.60
C LEU A 46 -22.81 21.87 34.76
N ILE A 47 -22.67 22.78 33.80
CA ILE A 47 -23.76 23.18 32.89
C ILE A 47 -24.21 21.99 32.02
N GLN A 48 -23.28 21.19 31.51
CA GLN A 48 -23.59 20.02 30.69
C GLN A 48 -24.31 18.94 31.51
N TYR A 49 -23.86 18.71 32.76
CA TYR A 49 -24.49 17.77 33.69
C TYR A 49 -25.92 18.20 34.07
N ILE A 50 -26.15 19.48 34.35
CA ILE A 50 -27.46 20.01 34.76
C ILE A 50 -28.45 20.03 33.60
N THR A 51 -28.01 20.30 32.37
CA THR A 51 -28.94 20.51 31.25
C THR A 51 -29.39 19.23 30.55
N GLY A 52 -28.76 18.07 30.81
CA GLY A 52 -29.10 16.77 30.22
C GLY A 52 -29.01 16.70 28.69
N LYS A 53 -28.66 17.81 28.05
CA LYS A 53 -28.43 17.91 26.62
C LYS A 53 -27.00 17.49 26.37
N CYS A 54 -26.82 16.50 25.49
CA CYS A 54 -25.67 16.50 24.60
C CYS A 54 -25.76 17.79 23.78
N ILE A 55 -25.37 18.91 24.38
CA ILE A 55 -24.97 20.08 23.62
C ILE A 55 -23.79 19.52 22.83
N GLU A 56 -24.01 19.19 21.55
CA GLU A 56 -22.92 19.11 20.59
C GLU A 56 -22.06 20.30 20.93
N PRO A 57 -20.82 20.09 21.40
CA PRO A 57 -20.03 21.21 21.78
C PRO A 57 -19.92 22.06 20.52
N ARG A 58 -20.58 23.23 20.53
CA ARG A 58 -20.20 24.38 19.72
C ARG A 58 -18.83 24.88 20.21
N GLY A 59 -17.91 23.97 20.52
CA GLY A 59 -16.52 24.19 20.81
C GLY A 59 -15.78 24.26 19.48
N LYS A 60 -16.02 25.31 18.70
CA LYS A 60 -15.15 25.63 17.57
C LYS A 60 -13.71 25.99 18.03
N ASN A 61 -13.45 26.10 19.34
CA ASN A 61 -12.18 26.59 19.90
C ASN A 61 -11.51 25.67 20.95
N ARG A 62 -11.97 24.43 21.21
CA ARG A 62 -11.19 23.55 22.11
C ARG A 62 -9.94 23.09 21.40
N ARG A 63 -8.77 23.35 22.00
CA ARG A 63 -7.50 22.93 21.44
C ARG A 63 -7.41 21.41 21.49
N VAL A 64 -7.14 20.82 20.31
CA VAL A 64 -6.82 19.41 20.18
C VAL A 64 -5.40 19.23 20.67
N ILE A 65 -5.21 18.35 21.66
CA ILE A 65 -3.89 17.94 22.14
C ILE A 65 -3.22 17.10 21.08
N ASP A 66 -3.89 15.99 20.68
CA ASP A 66 -3.36 15.04 19.72
C ASP A 66 -4.46 14.31 18.95
N ARG A 67 -4.07 13.70 17.83
CA ARG A 67 -4.95 12.90 16.98
C ARG A 67 -4.30 11.56 16.62
N TYR A 68 -5.10 10.51 16.74
CA TYR A 68 -4.69 9.13 16.49
C TYR A 68 -5.64 8.44 15.51
N ILE A 69 -5.14 7.38 14.90
CA ILE A 69 -5.90 6.41 14.14
C ILE A 69 -5.73 5.06 14.84
N LEU A 70 -6.84 4.48 15.26
CA LEU A 70 -6.93 3.11 15.72
C LEU A 70 -7.34 2.24 14.52
N ARG A 71 -6.49 1.31 14.10
CA ARG A 71 -6.81 0.31 13.07
C ARG A 71 -7.09 -1.01 13.78
N ILE A 72 -8.22 -1.60 13.46
CA ILE A 72 -8.63 -2.91 13.98
C ILE A 72 -8.76 -3.84 12.77
N PRO A 73 -7.81 -4.79 12.60
CA PRO A 73 -7.92 -5.80 11.55
C PRO A 73 -9.19 -6.63 11.71
N PRO A 74 -9.76 -7.14 10.61
CA PRO A 74 -10.91 -8.03 10.69
C PRO A 74 -10.50 -9.29 11.45
N PHE A 75 -11.46 -9.94 12.13
CA PHE A 75 -11.17 -11.18 12.87
C PHE A 75 -10.53 -12.27 11.99
N SER A 76 -10.88 -12.29 10.71
CA SER A 76 -10.29 -13.20 9.73
C SER A 76 -8.83 -12.87 9.44
N ALA A 77 -8.37 -11.61 9.54
CA ALA A 77 -7.00 -11.27 9.18
C ALA A 77 -5.97 -12.12 9.90
N HIS A 78 -4.94 -12.52 9.15
CA HIS A 78 -3.83 -13.31 9.63
C HIS A 78 -3.17 -12.68 10.85
N SER A 79 -2.90 -13.51 11.86
CA SER A 79 -2.22 -13.17 13.12
C SER A 79 -0.92 -12.39 12.89
N SER A 80 -0.12 -12.80 11.92
CA SER A 80 1.21 -12.24 11.62
C SER A 80 1.18 -10.94 10.82
N ALA A 81 0.07 -10.61 10.15
CA ALA A 81 -0.01 -9.44 9.26
C ALA A 81 0.34 -8.13 9.97
N MET A 82 -0.13 -7.98 11.21
CA MET A 82 0.17 -6.79 12.02
C MET A 82 1.67 -6.63 12.28
N ALA A 83 2.40 -7.72 12.54
CA ALA A 83 3.84 -7.66 12.81
C ALA A 83 4.62 -7.17 11.58
N TYR A 84 4.24 -7.59 10.38
CA TYR A 84 4.79 -7.05 9.14
C TYR A 84 4.44 -5.57 8.96
N GLN A 85 3.19 -5.17 9.15
CA GLN A 85 2.77 -3.76 9.04
C GLN A 85 3.55 -2.84 9.98
N VAL A 86 3.69 -3.24 11.25
CA VAL A 86 4.47 -2.48 12.26
C VAL A 86 5.92 -2.35 11.82
N THR A 87 6.52 -3.43 11.31
CA THR A 87 7.95 -3.43 10.94
C THR A 87 8.20 -2.67 9.65
N THR A 88 7.30 -2.75 8.67
CA THR A 88 7.33 -1.95 7.44
C THR A 88 7.20 -0.46 7.76
N LEU A 89 6.28 -0.07 8.66
CA LEU A 89 6.16 1.33 9.09
C LEU A 89 7.42 1.84 9.79
N ALA A 90 8.06 1.02 10.62
CA ALA A 90 9.35 1.35 11.23
C ALA A 90 10.46 1.52 10.18
N TYR A 91 10.49 0.66 9.16
CA TYR A 91 11.41 0.75 8.03
C TYR A 91 11.22 2.05 7.26
N VAL A 92 10.01 2.36 6.78
CA VAL A 92 9.78 3.55 5.95
C VAL A 92 9.98 4.85 6.72
N LYS A 93 9.61 4.91 8.00
CA LYS A 93 9.87 6.06 8.88
C LYS A 93 11.37 6.37 8.97
N ARG A 94 12.23 5.34 8.92
CA ARG A 94 13.68 5.49 9.07
C ARG A 94 14.35 6.09 7.83
N TYR A 95 13.78 5.87 6.64
CA TYR A 95 14.41 6.18 5.35
C TYR A 95 13.70 7.26 4.55
N LEU A 96 12.38 7.31 4.60
CA LEU A 96 11.62 8.25 3.81
C LEU A 96 11.57 9.61 4.49
N ARG A 97 11.71 10.66 3.68
CA ARG A 97 11.57 12.04 4.14
C ARG A 97 10.10 12.44 4.31
N VAL A 98 9.22 11.86 3.50
CA VAL A 98 7.78 12.08 3.63
C VAL A 98 7.29 11.48 4.93
N LYS A 99 6.35 12.17 5.59
CA LYS A 99 5.78 11.67 6.85
C LYS A 99 4.96 10.41 6.57
N THR A 100 5.15 9.41 7.42
CA THR A 100 4.37 8.17 7.45
C THR A 100 3.69 8.03 8.81
N PRO A 101 2.60 7.25 8.93
CA PRO A 101 2.01 6.96 10.24
C PRO A 101 3.06 6.34 11.17
N GLU A 102 3.08 6.79 12.42
CA GLU A 102 3.97 6.26 13.43
C GLU A 102 3.19 5.38 14.40
N ILE A 103 3.70 4.18 14.67
CA ILE A 103 3.10 3.27 15.65
C ILE A 103 3.33 3.83 17.05
N ILE A 104 2.23 4.08 17.76
CA ILE A 104 2.25 4.48 19.17
C ILE A 104 2.25 3.23 20.04
N THR A 105 1.33 2.32 19.75
CA THR A 105 1.23 1.01 20.40
C THR A 105 0.44 0.06 19.52
N HIS A 106 0.55 -1.23 19.78
CA HIS A 106 -0.24 -2.27 19.13
C HIS A 106 -0.39 -3.45 20.06
N ASP A 107 -1.47 -4.20 19.88
CA ASP A 107 -1.69 -5.48 20.54
C ASP A 107 -2.11 -6.51 19.48
N PRO A 108 -1.25 -7.51 19.21
CA PRO A 108 -1.55 -8.56 18.23
C PRO A 108 -2.47 -9.66 18.80
N THR A 109 -2.85 -9.58 20.08
CA THR A 109 -3.70 -10.56 20.76
C THR A 109 -5.17 -10.13 20.78
N CYS A 110 -6.04 -11.03 21.25
CA CYS A 110 -7.42 -10.71 21.57
C CYS A 110 -7.65 -10.57 23.09
N ASP A 111 -6.59 -10.66 23.92
CA ASP A 111 -6.67 -10.57 25.38
C ASP A 111 -6.48 -9.11 25.83
N ASN A 112 -7.40 -8.25 25.38
CA ASN A 112 -7.40 -6.82 25.67
C ASN A 112 -8.81 -6.26 25.78
N ALA A 113 -8.94 -4.98 26.14
CA ALA A 113 -10.23 -4.31 26.26
C ALA A 113 -11.11 -4.47 25.02
N LEU A 114 -10.56 -4.44 23.80
CA LEU A 114 -11.35 -4.59 22.59
C LEU A 114 -11.81 -6.03 22.33
N GLY A 115 -11.10 -7.02 22.87
CA GLY A 115 -11.27 -8.42 22.49
C GLY A 115 -10.81 -8.69 21.05
N GLN A 116 -10.01 -7.79 20.47
CA GLN A 116 -9.55 -7.81 19.10
C GLN A 116 -8.14 -7.25 19.02
N ARG A 117 -7.41 -7.69 17.99
CA ARG A 117 -6.11 -7.11 17.64
C ARG A 117 -6.30 -5.66 17.25
N TYR A 118 -5.37 -4.80 17.62
CA TYR A 118 -5.39 -3.41 17.18
C TYR A 118 -3.99 -2.82 17.04
N MET A 119 -3.90 -1.74 16.27
CA MET A 119 -2.74 -0.85 16.26
C MET A 119 -3.21 0.60 16.36
N LEU A 120 -2.55 1.36 17.23
CA LEU A 120 -2.73 2.79 17.38
C LEU A 120 -1.57 3.50 16.71
N GLN A 121 -1.88 4.42 15.81
CA GLN A 121 -0.88 5.19 15.08
C GLN A 121 -1.21 6.69 15.06
N THR A 122 -0.22 7.51 14.74
CA THR A 122 -0.41 8.95 14.56
C THR A 122 -1.39 9.24 13.41
N ARG A 123 -2.20 10.29 13.56
CA ARG A 123 -3.00 10.81 12.45
C ARG A 123 -2.23 11.92 11.74
N LEU A 124 -1.83 11.64 10.50
CA LEU A 124 -1.19 12.65 9.67
C LEU A 124 -2.17 13.76 9.24
N PRO A 125 -1.70 15.02 9.12
CA PRO A 125 -2.51 16.14 8.64
C PRO A 125 -2.66 16.10 7.12
N GLY A 126 -3.59 16.90 6.59
CA GLY A 126 -3.84 17.06 5.16
C GLY A 126 -5.15 16.39 4.68
N THR A 127 -5.43 16.57 3.40
CA THR A 127 -6.61 16.06 2.71
C THR A 127 -6.18 14.96 1.74
N PRO A 128 -6.89 13.82 1.66
CA PRO A 128 -6.61 12.80 0.67
C PRO A 128 -6.58 13.39 -0.74
N LEU A 129 -5.60 13.01 -1.56
CA LEU A 129 -5.40 13.58 -2.88
C LEU A 129 -6.63 13.33 -3.76
N THR A 130 -7.29 12.17 -3.65
CA THR A 130 -8.58 11.92 -4.33
C THR A 130 -9.63 13.01 -4.06
N GLN A 131 -9.69 13.51 -2.83
CA GLN A 131 -10.64 14.57 -2.45
C GLN A 131 -10.14 15.96 -2.86
N LEU A 132 -8.83 16.20 -2.79
CA LEU A 132 -8.22 17.49 -3.12
C LEU A 132 -8.15 17.73 -4.63
N TRP A 133 -7.92 16.67 -5.42
CA TRP A 133 -7.62 16.71 -6.86
C TRP A 133 -8.61 17.54 -7.70
N PRO A 134 -9.95 17.42 -7.52
CA PRO A 134 -10.90 18.17 -8.32
C PRO A 134 -10.81 19.69 -8.13
N ALA A 135 -10.26 20.14 -7.01
CA ALA A 135 -10.11 21.56 -6.69
C ALA A 135 -8.75 22.16 -7.11
N LEU A 136 -7.80 21.32 -7.55
CA LEU A 136 -6.46 21.78 -7.93
C LEU A 136 -6.44 22.37 -9.34
N ASN A 137 -5.70 23.45 -9.51
CA ASN A 137 -5.39 23.99 -10.84
C ASN A 137 -4.24 23.21 -11.51
N LEU A 138 -4.01 23.45 -12.80
CA LEU A 138 -2.98 22.75 -13.56
C LEU A 138 -1.57 22.92 -12.97
N HIS A 139 -1.19 24.11 -12.49
CA HIS A 139 0.13 24.33 -11.88
C HIS A 139 0.34 23.48 -10.63
N GLN A 140 -0.68 23.42 -9.76
CA GLN A 140 -0.70 22.59 -8.57
C GLN A 140 -0.62 21.10 -8.89
N LYS A 141 -1.36 20.64 -9.92
CA LYS A 141 -1.29 19.25 -10.40
C LYS A 141 0.09 18.92 -10.97
N LYS A 142 0.71 19.82 -11.73
CA LYS A 142 2.11 19.66 -12.20
C LYS A 142 3.11 19.61 -11.06
N SER A 143 2.96 20.47 -10.05
CA SER A 143 3.78 20.42 -8.84
C SER A 143 3.68 19.05 -8.14
N TYR A 144 2.50 18.43 -8.14
CA TYR A 144 2.33 17.07 -7.65
C TYR A 144 3.01 16.02 -8.54
N VAL A 145 2.92 16.14 -9.87
CA VAL A 145 3.61 15.26 -10.83
C VAL A 145 5.11 15.19 -10.50
N HIS A 146 5.75 16.34 -10.31
CA HIS A 146 7.16 16.38 -9.92
C HIS A 146 7.40 15.69 -8.58
N TRP A 147 6.54 15.95 -7.59
CA TRP A 147 6.68 15.32 -6.27
C TRP A 147 6.57 13.79 -6.34
N VAL A 148 5.59 13.25 -7.07
CA VAL A 148 5.38 11.78 -7.13
C VAL A 148 6.51 11.09 -7.87
N VAL A 149 7.07 11.71 -8.91
CA VAL A 149 8.24 11.18 -9.62
C VAL A 149 9.46 11.11 -8.69
N GLU A 150 9.76 12.20 -7.98
CA GLU A 150 10.88 12.21 -7.02
C GLU A 150 10.65 11.23 -5.86
N PHE A 151 9.41 11.07 -5.41
CA PHE A 151 9.06 10.07 -4.40
C PHE A 151 9.27 8.63 -4.88
N MET A 152 8.87 8.30 -6.11
CA MET A 152 9.12 6.98 -6.72
C MET A 152 10.63 6.71 -6.87
N LEU A 153 11.41 7.73 -7.24
CA LEU A 153 12.86 7.63 -7.31
C LEU A 153 13.50 7.43 -5.93
N ASP A 154 13.01 8.12 -4.91
CA ASP A 154 13.46 7.94 -3.53
C ASP A 154 13.22 6.51 -3.02
N LEU A 155 12.10 5.89 -3.40
CA LEU A 155 11.82 4.48 -3.14
C LEU A 155 12.83 3.56 -3.86
N HIS A 156 13.15 3.87 -5.12
CA HIS A 156 14.13 3.13 -5.93
C HIS A 156 15.59 3.30 -5.47
N HIS A 157 15.91 4.26 -4.61
CA HIS A 157 17.23 4.30 -3.99
C HIS A 157 17.47 3.16 -2.98
N ARG A 158 16.46 2.34 -2.70
CA ARG A 158 16.55 1.19 -1.78
C ARG A 158 16.61 -0.10 -2.58
N GLU A 159 17.82 -0.58 -2.78
CA GLU A 159 18.06 -1.86 -3.45
C GLU A 159 18.31 -2.98 -2.43
N SER A 160 17.84 -4.17 -2.77
CA SER A 160 18.09 -5.41 -2.07
C SER A 160 18.40 -6.52 -3.07
N SER A 161 19.29 -7.45 -2.73
CA SER A 161 19.47 -8.68 -3.49
C SER A 161 18.36 -9.72 -3.24
N ARG A 162 17.42 -9.43 -2.35
CA ARG A 162 16.32 -10.30 -1.93
C ARG A 162 14.97 -9.63 -2.20
N ALA A 163 14.07 -10.34 -2.88
CA ALA A 163 12.68 -9.95 -3.01
C ALA A 163 11.86 -10.36 -1.79
N GLY A 164 10.87 -9.57 -1.42
CA GLY A 164 9.88 -9.92 -0.42
C GLY A 164 9.61 -8.86 0.64
N LEU A 165 9.08 -9.30 1.77
CA LEU A 165 8.55 -8.45 2.84
C LEU A 165 9.63 -8.09 3.86
N ILE A 166 9.52 -6.91 4.47
CA ILE A 166 10.36 -6.56 5.62
C ILE A 166 10.02 -7.50 6.79
N SER A 167 10.98 -8.31 7.22
CA SER A 167 10.76 -9.32 8.24
C SER A 167 10.47 -8.72 9.62
N PRO A 168 9.51 -9.26 10.41
CA PRO A 168 9.33 -8.93 11.82
C PRO A 168 10.54 -9.27 12.71
N ALA A 169 11.48 -10.07 12.20
CA ALA A 169 12.74 -10.36 12.89
C ALA A 169 13.75 -9.18 12.84
N ASN A 170 13.35 -8.04 12.28
CA ASN A 170 14.11 -6.81 12.31
C ASN A 170 13.94 -6.05 13.63
N THR A 171 14.99 -5.39 14.05
CA THR A 171 14.99 -4.41 15.13
C THR A 171 15.33 -3.05 14.54
N THR A 172 15.07 -1.97 15.28
CA THR A 172 15.42 -0.60 14.83
C THR A 172 16.89 -0.44 14.42
N ALA A 173 17.78 -1.28 14.94
CA ALA A 173 19.20 -1.28 14.62
C ALA A 173 19.54 -1.86 13.24
N ASN A 174 18.83 -2.90 12.77
CA ASN A 174 19.16 -3.60 11.52
C ASN A 174 18.32 -3.16 10.32
N LEU A 175 17.39 -2.21 10.49
CA LEU A 175 16.59 -1.67 9.38
C LEU A 175 17.43 -1.07 8.24
N ARG A 176 18.73 -0.78 8.43
CA ARG A 176 19.63 -0.26 7.37
C ARG A 176 19.93 -1.28 6.29
N ASN A 177 19.90 -2.55 6.68
CA ASN A 177 20.03 -3.69 5.82
C ASN A 177 19.03 -4.74 6.33
N PRO A 178 17.74 -4.53 6.05
CA PRO A 178 16.68 -5.30 6.69
C PRO A 178 16.76 -6.77 6.31
N LYS A 179 16.46 -7.64 7.27
CA LYS A 179 16.07 -9.01 6.97
C LYS A 179 14.78 -9.00 6.16
N ILE A 180 14.74 -9.81 5.11
CA ILE A 180 13.61 -9.88 4.19
C ILE A 180 13.11 -11.32 4.21
N ASP A 181 11.80 -11.48 4.35
CA ASP A 181 11.13 -12.76 4.22
C ASP A 181 10.50 -12.89 2.83
N GLN A 182 10.32 -14.10 2.34
CA GLN A 182 9.70 -14.35 1.05
C GLN A 182 8.27 -13.78 0.99
N LEU A 183 7.77 -13.52 -0.22
CA LEU A 183 6.34 -13.27 -0.37
C LEU A 183 5.55 -14.53 -0.01
N PRO A 184 4.55 -14.44 0.88
CA PRO A 184 3.67 -15.55 1.20
C PRO A 184 2.84 -15.98 -0.02
N VAL A 185 2.55 -17.28 -0.09
CA VAL A 185 1.69 -17.93 -1.09
C VAL A 185 0.49 -18.50 -0.33
N PRO A 186 -0.75 -18.39 -0.83
CA PRO A 186 -1.11 -18.00 -2.20
C PRO A 186 -1.13 -16.50 -2.46
N ARG A 187 -1.35 -15.68 -1.42
CA ARG A 187 -1.33 -14.22 -1.55
C ARG A 187 -0.99 -13.52 -0.22
N PRO A 188 -0.35 -12.33 -0.25
CA PRO A 188 -0.04 -11.55 0.94
C PRO A 188 -1.25 -11.24 1.81
N PHE A 189 -1.24 -11.81 3.00
CA PHE A 189 -2.13 -11.47 4.12
C PHE A 189 -3.64 -11.63 3.86
N ALA A 190 -4.08 -12.28 2.78
CA ALA A 190 -5.51 -12.58 2.57
C ALA A 190 -5.90 -13.88 3.28
N SER A 191 -6.60 -13.75 4.41
CA SER A 191 -7.06 -14.89 5.21
C SER A 191 -7.98 -15.81 4.42
N MET A 192 -7.71 -17.11 4.47
CA MET A 192 -8.71 -18.13 4.11
C MET A 192 -9.11 -19.03 5.28
N THR A 193 -8.22 -19.37 6.22
CA THR A 193 -8.60 -20.06 7.47
C THR A 193 -7.63 -19.77 8.63
N ALA A 194 -8.04 -20.06 9.86
CA ALA A 194 -7.26 -19.87 11.08
C ALA A 194 -6.07 -20.85 11.25
N ALA A 195 -5.89 -21.81 10.33
CA ALA A 195 -4.80 -22.80 10.37
C ALA A 195 -3.55 -22.35 9.60
N ASP A 196 -3.65 -21.27 8.81
CA ASP A 196 -2.56 -20.76 7.98
C ASP A 196 -1.82 -19.65 8.72
N ASP A 197 -1.04 -19.99 9.75
CA ASP A 197 0.13 -19.15 10.06
C ASP A 197 1.04 -19.30 8.84
N VAL A 198 0.90 -18.41 7.85
CA VAL A 198 1.84 -18.35 6.74
C VAL A 198 3.17 -17.88 7.31
N GLN A 199 3.93 -18.84 7.84
CA GLN A 199 5.34 -18.70 8.14
C GLN A 199 6.03 -18.60 6.79
N THR A 200 6.18 -17.36 6.32
CA THR A 200 7.12 -17.10 5.25
C THR A 200 8.53 -17.41 5.73
N ALA A 201 9.35 -17.96 4.84
CA ALA A 201 10.75 -18.25 5.11
C ALA A 201 11.61 -17.02 4.85
N PRO A 202 12.79 -16.90 5.49
CA PRO A 202 13.77 -15.89 5.11
C PRO A 202 14.11 -15.94 3.62
N ALA A 203 14.13 -14.78 2.97
CA ALA A 203 14.47 -14.68 1.55
C ALA A 203 15.99 -14.83 1.34
N THR A 204 16.36 -15.52 0.27
CA THR A 204 17.75 -15.65 -0.18
C THR A 204 18.02 -14.71 -1.35
N PRO A 205 19.29 -14.30 -1.56
CA PRO A 205 19.67 -13.58 -2.77
C PRO A 205 19.28 -14.38 -4.02
N GLN A 206 18.71 -13.69 -5.01
CA GLN A 206 18.23 -14.32 -6.24
C GLN A 206 18.09 -13.28 -7.35
N SER A 207 18.05 -13.72 -8.61
CA SER A 207 17.71 -12.82 -9.70
C SER A 207 16.20 -12.62 -9.83
N THR A 208 15.78 -11.57 -10.53
CA THR A 208 14.36 -11.34 -10.86
C THR A 208 13.74 -12.56 -11.53
N ARG A 209 14.44 -13.17 -12.51
CA ARG A 209 13.97 -14.40 -13.17
C ARG A 209 13.80 -15.55 -12.19
N GLY A 210 14.81 -15.83 -11.36
CA GLY A 210 14.75 -16.91 -10.37
C GLY A 210 13.60 -16.73 -9.39
N PHE A 211 13.39 -15.49 -8.92
CA PHE A 211 12.28 -15.13 -8.07
C PHE A 211 10.91 -15.40 -8.71
N LEU A 212 10.68 -14.96 -9.95
CA LEU A 212 9.40 -15.17 -10.65
C LEU A 212 9.12 -16.66 -10.90
N LEU A 213 10.16 -17.44 -11.27
CA LEU A 213 10.03 -18.89 -11.42
C LEU A 213 9.68 -19.57 -10.09
N SER A 214 10.32 -19.14 -9.00
CA SER A 214 10.01 -19.67 -7.65
C SER A 214 8.57 -19.38 -7.23
N LEU A 215 7.98 -18.26 -7.67
CA LEU A 215 6.56 -17.97 -7.41
C LEU A 215 5.67 -18.97 -8.14
N CYS A 216 5.93 -19.28 -9.41
CA CYS A 216 5.17 -20.30 -10.15
C CYS A 216 5.24 -21.67 -9.46
N GLU A 217 6.42 -22.08 -9.00
CA GLU A 217 6.62 -23.37 -8.32
C GLU A 217 5.90 -23.41 -6.96
N ARG A 218 6.05 -22.36 -6.14
CA ARG A 218 5.41 -22.29 -4.82
C ARG A 218 3.88 -22.22 -4.93
N GLN A 219 3.32 -21.49 -5.90
CA GLN A 219 1.88 -21.44 -6.17
C GLN A 219 1.33 -22.82 -6.55
N ARG A 220 2.02 -23.54 -7.47
CA ARG A 220 1.66 -24.92 -7.82
C ARG A 220 1.69 -25.85 -6.59
N GLY A 221 2.78 -25.80 -5.83
CA GLY A 221 2.98 -26.64 -4.65
C GLY A 221 1.90 -26.40 -3.59
N TRP A 222 1.59 -25.13 -3.33
CA TRP A 222 0.51 -24.75 -2.42
C TRP A 222 -0.85 -25.29 -2.90
N ALA A 223 -1.23 -25.04 -4.17
CA ALA A 223 -2.51 -25.49 -4.71
C ALA A 223 -2.66 -27.02 -4.64
N GLY A 224 -1.60 -27.75 -4.97
CA GLY A 224 -1.56 -29.21 -4.84
C GLY A 224 -1.71 -29.67 -3.38
N SER A 225 -1.01 -29.03 -2.44
CA SER A 225 -1.12 -29.36 -1.01
C SER A 225 -2.49 -29.04 -0.42
N ALA A 226 -3.17 -28.01 -0.95
CA ALA A 226 -4.51 -27.60 -0.57
C ALA A 226 -5.62 -28.43 -1.25
N GLY A 227 -5.27 -29.36 -2.15
CA GLY A 227 -6.26 -30.14 -2.91
C GLY A 227 -7.06 -29.31 -3.92
N LEU A 228 -6.55 -28.15 -4.32
CA LEU A 228 -7.17 -27.24 -5.28
C LEU A 228 -6.66 -27.51 -6.71
N ALA A 229 -7.35 -26.95 -7.70
CA ALA A 229 -6.90 -27.00 -9.08
C ALA A 229 -5.52 -26.32 -9.21
N VAL A 230 -4.52 -27.07 -9.70
CA VAL A 230 -3.14 -26.56 -9.81
C VAL A 230 -3.00 -25.57 -10.96
N HIS A 231 -3.80 -25.70 -12.03
CA HIS A 231 -3.73 -24.84 -13.24
C HIS A 231 -2.37 -24.90 -13.98
N ASP A 232 -1.80 -26.09 -14.15
CA ASP A 232 -0.46 -26.28 -14.76
C ASP A 232 -0.28 -25.54 -16.09
N GLY A 233 -1.26 -25.57 -17.00
CA GLY A 233 -1.17 -24.87 -18.28
C GLY A 233 -0.98 -23.35 -18.13
N ILE A 234 -1.55 -22.72 -17.10
CA ILE A 234 -1.37 -21.28 -16.84
C ILE A 234 0.04 -21.02 -16.32
N TRP A 235 0.50 -21.80 -15.34
CA TRP A 235 1.83 -21.62 -14.78
C TRP A 235 2.94 -21.97 -15.78
N ASP A 236 2.73 -22.94 -16.66
CA ASP A 236 3.65 -23.27 -17.76
C ASP A 236 3.72 -22.11 -18.76
N GLY A 237 2.56 -21.51 -19.06
CA GLY A 237 2.48 -20.27 -19.83
C GLY A 237 3.31 -19.14 -19.20
N PHE A 238 3.16 -18.89 -17.90
CA PHE A 238 3.96 -17.87 -17.20
C PHE A 238 5.46 -18.20 -17.19
N VAL A 239 5.84 -19.47 -17.02
CA VAL A 239 7.25 -19.88 -17.16
C VAL A 239 7.78 -19.55 -18.56
N ALA A 240 6.97 -19.75 -19.61
CA ALA A 240 7.35 -19.38 -20.98
C ALA A 240 7.47 -17.84 -21.15
N VAL A 241 6.55 -17.06 -20.57
CA VAL A 241 6.63 -15.59 -20.56
C VAL A 241 7.92 -15.13 -19.87
N ILE A 242 8.23 -15.65 -18.69
CA ILE A 242 9.44 -15.29 -17.92
C ILE A 242 10.71 -15.57 -18.74
N LYS A 243 10.83 -16.77 -19.32
CA LYS A 243 11.97 -17.14 -20.17
C LYS A 243 12.12 -16.19 -21.34
N ARG A 244 11.01 -15.83 -21.99
CA ARG A 244 11.03 -14.96 -23.16
C ARG A 244 11.38 -13.52 -22.83
N LEU A 245 10.85 -12.97 -21.73
CA LEU A 245 11.21 -11.64 -21.25
C LEU A 245 12.70 -11.57 -20.89
N TYR A 246 13.23 -12.64 -20.27
CA TYR A 246 14.66 -12.78 -20.00
C TYR A 246 15.52 -12.78 -21.28
N GLU A 247 15.18 -13.62 -22.27
CA GLU A 247 15.90 -13.68 -23.56
C GLU A 247 15.94 -12.33 -24.29
N ARG A 248 14.93 -11.49 -24.08
CA ARG A 248 14.80 -10.15 -24.69
C ARG A 248 15.44 -9.04 -23.85
N GLY A 249 16.03 -9.37 -22.69
CA GLY A 249 16.71 -8.40 -21.82
C GLY A 249 15.80 -7.59 -20.90
N PHE A 250 14.52 -7.96 -20.75
CA PHE A 250 13.59 -7.27 -19.86
C PHE A 250 13.69 -7.72 -18.39
N LEU A 251 14.35 -8.86 -18.13
CA LEU A 251 14.55 -9.41 -16.78
C LEU A 251 16.06 -9.65 -16.50
N PRO A 252 16.91 -8.62 -16.50
CA PRO A 252 18.34 -8.77 -16.26
C PRO A 252 18.62 -9.49 -14.91
N ASP A 253 19.60 -10.40 -14.89
CA ASP A 253 19.95 -11.16 -13.68
C ASP A 253 20.78 -10.33 -12.67
N ASP A 254 21.41 -9.25 -13.12
CA ASP A 254 22.24 -8.34 -12.34
C ASP A 254 21.46 -7.17 -11.71
N GLU A 255 20.17 -7.06 -11.99
CA GLU A 255 19.30 -6.05 -11.40
C GLU A 255 18.69 -6.53 -10.06
N GLY A 256 18.88 -5.73 -9.02
CA GLY A 256 18.30 -5.98 -7.70
C GLY A 256 16.80 -5.73 -7.61
N PHE A 257 16.30 -5.86 -6.38
CA PHE A 257 14.91 -5.58 -6.03
C PHE A 257 14.81 -4.22 -5.36
N TYR A 258 13.78 -3.47 -5.70
CA TYR A 258 13.55 -2.11 -5.24
C TYR A 258 12.34 -2.06 -4.32
N PHE A 259 12.41 -1.22 -3.31
CA PHE A 259 11.28 -1.07 -2.40
C PHE A 259 10.12 -0.37 -3.13
N ASP A 260 8.96 -1.00 -3.14
CA ASP A 260 7.72 -0.50 -3.72
C ASP A 260 6.66 -0.33 -2.63
N HIS A 261 5.76 0.64 -2.81
CA HIS A 261 4.66 0.88 -1.87
C HIS A 261 3.56 -0.19 -1.97
N GLY A 262 3.34 -0.75 -3.16
CA GLY A 262 2.32 -1.75 -3.44
C GLY A 262 0.88 -1.22 -3.57
N ASP A 263 0.61 0.03 -3.18
CA ASP A 263 -0.72 0.66 -3.23
C ASP A 263 -0.64 2.19 -3.21
N LEU A 264 0.12 2.79 -4.15
CA LEU A 264 0.29 4.24 -4.24
C LEU A 264 -0.94 4.94 -4.85
N HIS A 265 -2.12 4.64 -4.32
CA HIS A 265 -3.39 5.20 -4.72
C HIS A 265 -3.56 6.64 -4.19
N PRO A 266 -4.25 7.56 -4.90
CA PRO A 266 -4.43 8.94 -4.43
C PRO A 266 -5.18 9.07 -3.09
N CYS A 267 -5.91 8.04 -2.65
CA CYS A 267 -6.52 8.01 -1.31
C CYS A 267 -5.48 7.88 -0.19
N ASN A 268 -4.33 7.29 -0.50
CA ASN A 268 -3.24 7.03 0.43
C ASN A 268 -2.24 8.20 0.49
N ILE A 269 -2.49 9.29 -0.24
CA ILE A 269 -1.62 10.45 -0.29
C ILE A 269 -2.36 11.63 0.33
N LEU A 270 -1.80 12.22 1.38
CA LEU A 270 -2.34 13.42 2.01
C LEU A 270 -1.59 14.65 1.51
N ALA A 271 -2.33 15.68 1.13
CA ALA A 271 -1.75 16.93 0.68
C ALA A 271 -2.59 18.14 1.09
N GLU A 272 -2.01 19.32 0.91
CA GLU A 272 -2.68 20.61 1.05
C GLU A 272 -2.14 21.61 0.03
N VAL A 273 -2.93 22.63 -0.28
CA VAL A 273 -2.49 23.73 -1.15
C VAL A 273 -1.43 24.54 -0.41
N ALA A 274 -0.24 24.64 -0.99
CA ALA A 274 0.87 25.40 -0.41
C ALA A 274 0.94 26.83 -0.98
N SER A 275 0.60 26.99 -2.26
CA SER A 275 0.49 28.27 -2.95
C SER A 275 -0.46 28.15 -4.16
N ASP A 276 -0.66 29.25 -4.87
CA ASP A 276 -1.42 29.27 -6.13
C ASP A 276 -0.82 28.34 -7.21
N THR A 277 0.43 27.93 -7.06
CA THR A 277 1.17 27.13 -8.05
C THR A 277 1.63 25.77 -7.55
N SER A 278 1.47 25.46 -6.25
CA SER A 278 2.05 24.26 -5.67
C SER A 278 1.19 23.63 -4.59
N ILE A 279 1.34 22.32 -4.44
CA ILE A 279 0.81 21.58 -3.28
C ILE A 279 1.96 21.05 -2.43
N ARG A 280 1.69 20.86 -1.15
CA ARG A 280 2.59 20.17 -0.23
C ARG A 280 1.97 18.82 0.12
N VAL A 281 2.67 17.73 -0.20
CA VAL A 281 2.32 16.40 0.33
C VAL A 281 2.71 16.35 1.80
N THR A 282 1.72 16.10 2.65
CA THR A 282 1.85 16.10 4.10
C THR A 282 2.04 14.71 4.68
N GLY A 283 1.74 13.66 3.91
CA GLY A 283 2.01 12.29 4.30
C GLY A 283 1.60 11.22 3.28
N VAL A 284 2.17 10.02 3.43
CA VAL A 284 1.82 8.82 2.66
C VAL A 284 1.39 7.71 3.62
N LEU A 285 0.24 7.10 3.33
CA LEU A 285 -0.48 6.15 4.16
C LEU A 285 -0.47 4.74 3.53
N ASP A 286 -0.96 3.76 4.29
CA ASP A 286 -1.24 2.40 3.80
C ASP A 286 -0.06 1.62 3.21
N TRP A 287 0.99 1.46 4.03
CA TRP A 287 2.19 0.69 3.69
C TRP A 287 2.03 -0.83 3.85
N ASP A 288 0.80 -1.33 3.93
CA ASP A 288 0.53 -2.75 4.21
C ASP A 288 1.02 -3.70 3.10
N LEU A 289 1.19 -3.18 1.88
CA LEU A 289 1.71 -3.90 0.71
C LEU A 289 3.17 -3.55 0.38
N GLY A 290 3.87 -2.83 1.26
CA GLY A 290 5.27 -2.45 1.06
C GLY A 290 6.19 -3.66 0.92
N VAL A 291 6.95 -3.72 -0.18
CA VAL A 291 7.70 -4.93 -0.59
C VAL A 291 8.96 -4.57 -1.37
N PHE A 292 10.01 -5.38 -1.27
CA PHE A 292 11.09 -5.39 -2.26
C PHE A 292 10.68 -6.21 -3.48
N ALA A 293 10.44 -5.54 -4.61
CA ALA A 293 9.93 -6.12 -5.85
C ALA A 293 10.88 -5.88 -7.03
N PRO A 294 10.74 -6.62 -8.14
CA PRO A 294 11.49 -6.33 -9.36
C PRO A 294 11.31 -4.89 -9.82
N LYS A 295 12.33 -4.28 -10.43
CA LYS A 295 12.30 -2.87 -10.84
C LYS A 295 11.09 -2.50 -11.69
N PHE A 296 10.68 -3.39 -12.61
CA PHE A 296 9.53 -3.14 -13.48
C PHE A 296 8.21 -2.91 -12.72
N VAL A 297 8.12 -3.38 -11.47
CA VAL A 297 6.98 -3.15 -10.57
C VAL A 297 6.99 -1.71 -10.08
N GLY A 298 8.12 -1.24 -9.54
CA GLY A 298 8.24 0.13 -9.01
C GLY A 298 8.28 1.22 -10.09
N THR A 299 8.54 0.87 -11.35
CA THR A 299 8.43 1.82 -12.49
C THR A 299 7.00 1.96 -13.04
N ARG A 300 5.99 1.39 -12.37
CA ARG A 300 4.58 1.56 -12.74
C ARG A 300 4.21 3.05 -12.69
N PRO A 301 3.77 3.66 -13.80
CA PRO A 301 3.42 5.07 -13.80
C PRO A 301 2.14 5.33 -12.98
N PRO A 302 2.01 6.50 -12.35
CA PRO A 302 0.80 6.94 -11.66
C PRO A 302 -0.28 7.37 -12.66
N PHE A 303 -0.75 6.44 -13.48
CA PHE A 303 -1.64 6.72 -14.61
C PHE A 303 -3.00 7.29 -14.19
N TYR A 304 -3.36 7.24 -12.90
CA TYR A 304 -4.49 8.00 -12.35
C TYR A 304 -4.42 9.51 -12.64
N LEU A 305 -3.23 10.04 -12.94
CA LEU A 305 -3.03 11.43 -13.35
C LEU A 305 -3.67 11.74 -14.71
N TRP A 306 -3.80 10.74 -15.58
CA TRP A 306 -4.30 10.89 -16.95
C TRP A 306 -5.37 9.87 -17.36
N SER A 307 -5.85 9.02 -16.44
CA SER A 307 -6.96 8.11 -16.65
C SER A 307 -8.25 8.61 -15.99
N ASP A 308 -9.40 8.25 -16.55
CA ASP A 308 -10.69 8.55 -15.92
C ASP A 308 -10.84 7.77 -14.60
N GLY A 309 -11.29 8.46 -13.55
CA GLY A 309 -11.36 7.98 -12.16
C GLY A 309 -12.32 6.82 -11.89
N ARG A 310 -12.65 5.99 -12.88
CA ARG A 310 -13.30 4.69 -12.71
C ARG A 310 -12.35 3.52 -12.99
N ALA A 311 -11.11 3.79 -13.37
CA ALA A 311 -10.09 2.80 -13.75
C ALA A 311 -8.94 2.72 -12.74
N TYR A 312 -9.23 2.88 -11.45
CA TYR A 312 -8.20 2.74 -10.42
C TYR A 312 -7.83 1.25 -10.27
N ASP A 313 -6.57 0.95 -10.62
CA ASP A 313 -5.80 -0.27 -10.40
C ASP A 313 -5.90 -1.49 -11.34
N GLU A 314 -6.91 -1.63 -12.19
CA GLU A 314 -7.04 -2.87 -13.00
C GLU A 314 -6.61 -2.73 -14.47
N ARG A 315 -6.44 -1.50 -14.97
CA ARG A 315 -6.13 -1.24 -16.39
C ARG A 315 -4.73 -0.69 -16.57
N GLU A 316 -3.72 -1.53 -16.35
CA GLU A 316 -2.31 -1.21 -16.65
C GLU A 316 -2.11 -0.67 -18.09
N GLU A 317 -2.97 -1.02 -19.04
CA GLU A 317 -3.00 -0.43 -20.39
C GLU A 317 -3.19 1.10 -20.42
N MET A 318 -3.75 1.71 -19.37
CA MET A 318 -3.87 3.17 -19.27
C MET A 318 -2.51 3.87 -19.09
N ALA A 319 -1.46 3.13 -18.71
CA ALA A 319 -0.10 3.64 -18.65
C ALA A 319 0.39 4.19 -19.99
N VAL A 320 -0.01 3.55 -21.10
CA VAL A 320 0.43 3.88 -22.47
C VAL A 320 -0.62 4.65 -23.26
N PHE A 321 -1.81 4.86 -22.69
CA PHE A 321 -2.90 5.56 -23.34
C PHE A 321 -2.63 7.07 -23.44
N GLU A 322 -2.88 7.65 -24.61
CA GLU A 322 -2.85 9.10 -24.81
C GLU A 322 -4.24 9.70 -24.51
N PRO A 323 -4.37 10.54 -23.47
CA PRO A 323 -5.66 11.14 -23.13
C PRO A 323 -6.07 12.23 -24.15
N GLU A 324 -7.35 12.24 -24.52
CA GLU A 324 -7.94 13.29 -25.36
C GLU A 324 -8.07 14.63 -24.61
N ASP A 325 -8.25 14.57 -23.29
CA ASP A 325 -8.34 15.75 -22.43
C ASP A 325 -6.99 16.47 -22.37
N SER A 326 -7.00 17.77 -22.67
CA SER A 326 -5.77 18.57 -22.80
C SER A 326 -5.02 18.74 -21.47
N GLU A 327 -5.71 18.77 -20.34
CA GLU A 327 -5.10 18.84 -19.02
C GLU A 327 -4.38 17.52 -18.70
N LYS A 328 -5.07 16.39 -18.88
CA LYS A 328 -4.49 15.05 -18.69
C LYS A 328 -3.30 14.78 -19.61
N ALA A 329 -3.41 15.20 -20.88
CA ALA A 329 -2.31 15.07 -21.85
C ALA A 329 -1.10 15.88 -21.40
N GLU A 330 -1.33 17.07 -20.83
CA GLU A 330 -0.26 17.89 -20.28
C GLU A 330 0.37 17.27 -19.02
N LEU A 331 -0.42 16.65 -18.14
CA LEU A 331 0.10 15.95 -16.95
C LEU A 331 0.93 14.72 -17.33
N LYS A 332 0.51 13.95 -18.33
CA LYS A 332 1.28 12.82 -18.86
C LYS A 332 2.61 13.28 -19.46
N ARG A 333 2.61 14.34 -20.28
CA ARG A 333 3.85 14.95 -20.81
C ARG A 333 4.77 15.46 -19.70
N GLU A 334 4.21 16.07 -18.65
CA GLU A 334 5.00 16.54 -17.51
C GLU A 334 5.62 15.35 -16.76
N TYR A 335 4.89 14.25 -16.60
CA TYR A 335 5.40 13.02 -15.99
C TYR A 335 6.53 12.41 -16.83
N GLU A 336 6.34 12.27 -18.13
CA GLU A 336 7.36 11.76 -19.06
C GLU A 336 8.63 12.63 -19.04
N ARG A 337 8.48 13.95 -19.06
CA ARG A 337 9.60 14.89 -18.94
C ARG A 337 10.30 14.77 -17.59
N ALA A 338 9.53 14.67 -16.51
CA ALA A 338 10.08 14.56 -15.17
C ALA A 338 10.84 13.24 -15.02
N VAL A 339 10.27 12.09 -15.40
CA VAL A 339 10.96 10.79 -15.28
C VAL A 339 12.18 10.73 -16.18
N GLY A 340 12.07 11.19 -17.44
CA GLY A 340 13.12 11.04 -18.45
C GLY A 340 13.50 9.58 -18.65
N ASP A 341 14.81 9.31 -18.76
CA ASP A 341 15.32 7.94 -18.97
C ASP A 341 15.44 7.12 -17.67
N ARG A 342 15.13 7.72 -16.50
CA ARG A 342 15.41 7.13 -15.18
C ARG A 342 14.67 5.82 -14.92
N PHE A 343 13.49 5.63 -15.52
CA PHE A 343 12.70 4.40 -15.43
C PHE A 343 12.78 3.52 -16.68
N GLY A 344 13.68 3.84 -17.62
CA GLY A 344 13.85 3.09 -18.87
C GLY A 344 12.55 2.95 -19.65
N ALA A 345 12.34 1.77 -20.23
CA ALA A 345 11.17 1.46 -21.05
C ALA A 345 9.91 1.11 -20.21
N TRP A 346 9.57 1.91 -19.20
CA TRP A 346 8.44 1.65 -18.27
C TRP A 346 7.08 1.47 -18.96
N ALA A 347 6.93 2.07 -20.14
CA ALA A 347 5.77 2.00 -21.02
C ALA A 347 5.84 0.87 -22.07
N ALA A 348 6.94 0.12 -22.17
CA ALA A 348 7.04 -0.95 -23.16
C ALA A 348 5.97 -2.03 -22.87
N PRO A 349 5.29 -2.57 -23.91
CA PRO A 349 4.27 -3.60 -23.74
C PRO A 349 4.77 -4.82 -22.97
N GLU A 350 6.04 -5.19 -23.11
CA GLU A 350 6.68 -6.28 -22.36
C GLU A 350 6.77 -6.00 -20.86
N VAL A 351 7.03 -4.75 -20.47
CA VAL A 351 7.12 -4.33 -19.07
C VAL A 351 5.72 -4.24 -18.45
N VAL A 352 4.74 -3.75 -19.22
CA VAL A 352 3.32 -3.78 -18.84
C VAL A 352 2.84 -5.23 -18.62
N LEU A 353 3.16 -6.13 -19.54
CA LEU A 353 2.86 -7.55 -19.43
C LEU A 353 3.53 -8.17 -18.19
N ALA A 354 4.79 -7.83 -17.92
CA ALA A 354 5.53 -8.30 -16.75
C ALA A 354 4.86 -7.87 -15.42
N ARG A 355 4.36 -6.62 -15.33
CA ARG A 355 3.59 -6.15 -14.15
C ARG A 355 2.30 -6.92 -13.96
N LYS A 356 1.52 -7.15 -15.02
CA LYS A 356 0.28 -7.95 -14.95
C LYS A 356 0.56 -9.39 -14.53
N MET A 357 1.56 -10.02 -15.13
CA MET A 357 2.02 -11.35 -14.74
C MET A 357 2.43 -11.38 -13.27
N TYR A 358 3.24 -10.41 -12.81
CA TYR A 358 3.69 -10.33 -11.42
C TYR A 358 2.51 -10.30 -10.43
N ARG A 359 1.44 -9.54 -10.72
CA ARG A 359 0.20 -9.56 -9.93
C ARG A 359 -0.40 -10.96 -9.85
N CYS A 360 -0.55 -11.67 -10.96
CA CYS A 360 -1.05 -13.05 -10.95
C CYS A 360 -0.14 -14.00 -10.15
N LEU A 361 1.19 -13.89 -10.30
CA LEU A 361 2.16 -14.72 -9.58
C LEU A 361 2.10 -14.51 -8.06
N THR A 362 1.80 -13.29 -7.62
CA THR A 362 1.78 -12.91 -6.21
C THR A 362 0.41 -13.06 -5.55
N TRP A 363 -0.69 -13.08 -6.32
CA TRP A 363 -2.05 -13.28 -5.80
C TRP A 363 -2.58 -14.72 -5.97
N GLY A 364 -1.93 -15.54 -6.79
CA GLY A 364 -2.35 -16.92 -7.05
C GLY A 364 -3.64 -17.00 -7.86
N ILE A 365 -4.13 -18.23 -8.08
CA ILE A 365 -5.38 -18.49 -8.82
C ILE A 365 -6.35 -19.20 -7.86
N LEU A 366 -7.18 -18.44 -7.16
CA LEU A 366 -8.11 -18.96 -6.15
C LEU A 366 -9.56 -18.83 -6.60
N GLU A 367 -9.86 -17.76 -7.32
CA GLU A 367 -11.19 -17.42 -7.78
C GLU A 367 -11.26 -17.44 -9.32
N PRO A 368 -12.47 -17.59 -9.90
CA PRO A 368 -12.63 -17.55 -11.35
C PRO A 368 -12.07 -16.27 -12.00
N VAL A 369 -12.15 -15.13 -11.30
CA VAL A 369 -11.59 -13.86 -11.77
C VAL A 369 -10.06 -13.92 -11.89
N ASP A 370 -9.37 -14.51 -10.92
CA ASP A 370 -7.90 -14.68 -10.96
C ASP A 370 -7.48 -15.49 -12.19
N ARG A 371 -8.24 -16.54 -12.49
CA ARG A 371 -8.01 -17.38 -13.66
C ARG A 371 -8.20 -16.59 -14.96
N MET A 372 -9.29 -15.81 -15.05
CA MET A 372 -9.58 -14.98 -16.23
C MET A 372 -8.48 -13.94 -16.47
N GLU A 373 -8.01 -13.27 -15.42
CA GLU A 373 -6.89 -12.33 -15.49
C GLU A 373 -5.61 -13.02 -15.97
N ALA A 374 -5.26 -14.18 -15.41
CA ALA A 374 -4.08 -14.93 -15.80
C ALA A 374 -4.13 -15.39 -17.27
N GLU A 375 -5.27 -15.91 -17.73
CA GLU A 375 -5.46 -16.29 -19.13
C GLU A 375 -5.40 -15.06 -20.06
N GLN A 376 -5.84 -13.88 -19.61
CA GLN A 376 -5.73 -12.64 -20.40
C GLN A 376 -4.28 -12.22 -20.57
N VAL A 377 -3.44 -12.36 -19.55
CA VAL A 377 -2.00 -12.11 -19.65
C VAL A 377 -1.37 -13.05 -20.68
N LEU A 378 -1.72 -14.33 -20.68
CA LEU A 378 -1.19 -15.28 -21.66
C LEU A 378 -1.66 -14.97 -23.09
N ARG A 379 -2.91 -14.57 -23.29
CA ARG A 379 -3.38 -14.10 -24.62
C ARG A 379 -2.62 -12.85 -25.09
N GLN A 380 -2.37 -11.89 -24.20
CA GLN A 380 -1.58 -10.70 -24.53
C GLN A 380 -0.13 -11.06 -24.91
N PHE A 381 0.46 -12.03 -24.23
CA PHE A 381 1.75 -12.60 -24.60
C PHE A 381 1.72 -13.22 -26.01
N GLU A 382 0.71 -14.01 -26.34
CA GLU A 382 0.57 -14.58 -27.69
C GLU A 382 0.46 -13.50 -28.78
N THR A 383 -0.33 -12.44 -28.55
CA THR A 383 -0.44 -11.30 -29.48
C THR A 383 0.92 -10.61 -29.68
N LEU A 384 1.57 -10.19 -28.60
CA LEU A 384 2.86 -9.48 -28.66
C LEU A 384 3.97 -10.26 -29.36
N TRP A 385 3.93 -11.60 -29.32
CA TRP A 385 4.95 -12.46 -29.92
C TRP A 385 4.56 -13.09 -31.27
N SER A 386 3.29 -13.03 -31.67
CA SER A 386 2.86 -13.37 -33.02
C SER A 386 3.11 -12.23 -34.00
N GLU A 387 3.02 -10.97 -33.55
CA GLU A 387 3.27 -9.78 -34.36
C GLU A 387 4.76 -9.49 -34.64
N LYS A 388 5.67 -10.13 -33.89
CA LYS A 388 7.13 -9.94 -34.01
C LYS A 388 7.85 -11.05 -34.78
N ARG A 389 7.12 -11.82 -35.61
CA ARG A 389 7.68 -12.85 -36.50
C ARG A 389 7.96 -12.34 -37.91
#